data_AF-A0A520J9J8-F1
#
_entry.id   AF-A0A520J9J8-F1
#
_cell.length_a   1.000
_cell.length_b   1.000
_cell.length_c   1.000
_cell.angle_alpha   90.00
_cell.angle_beta   90.00
_cell.angle_gamma   90.00
#
_symmetry.space_group_name_H-M   'P 1'
#
loop_
_entity.id
_entity.type
_entity.pdbx_description
1 polymer ?
#
loop_
_entity_poly.entity_id
_entity_poly.type
_entity_poly.pdbx_seq_one_letter_code
_entity_poly.pdbx_strand_id
1 'polypeptide(L)'
;MAPAMLALALIAGSPGPASPVEPAARVEGVWHNPKNSVAVKTGSCGDKLCGWVVRADAEAQADARDGGTPKLIGTALLREYRPSGRWKWSGQIFVPDMG
;
A
#
# COMPACT_ATOMS: atom_id res chain seq x y z
N MET A 1 -54.51 14.81 -45.60
CA MET A 1 -53.52 13.72 -45.61
C MET A 1 -52.21 14.27 -46.14
N ALA A 2 -51.20 14.39 -45.28
CA ALA A 2 -49.81 14.69 -45.63
C ALA A 2 -48.90 13.86 -44.69
N PRO A 3 -47.84 13.21 -45.19
CA PRO A 3 -47.14 12.17 -44.43
C PRO A 3 -46.19 12.78 -43.40
N ALA A 4 -46.19 12.22 -42.20
CA ALA A 4 -45.20 12.51 -41.17
C ALA A 4 -43.89 11.80 -41.53
N MET A 5 -42.83 12.56 -41.80
CA MET A 5 -41.47 12.03 -41.91
C MET A 5 -40.93 11.72 -40.52
N LEU A 6 -40.69 10.45 -40.24
CA LEU A 6 -40.12 9.95 -39.00
C LEU A 6 -38.58 10.06 -39.08
N ALA A 7 -38.00 11.04 -38.39
CA ALA A 7 -36.55 11.19 -38.28
C ALA A 7 -36.02 10.23 -37.20
N LEU A 8 -35.27 9.20 -37.62
CA LEU A 8 -34.59 8.26 -36.72
C LEU A 8 -33.24 8.85 -36.30
N ALA A 9 -33.18 9.47 -35.12
CA ALA A 9 -31.95 10.01 -34.55
C ALA A 9 -31.06 8.87 -33.99
N LEU A 10 -29.91 8.66 -34.62
CA LEU A 10 -28.83 7.81 -34.11
C LEU A 10 -28.18 8.47 -32.88
N ILE A 11 -28.51 7.99 -31.69
CA ILE A 11 -27.78 8.30 -30.45
C ILE A 11 -26.43 7.57 -30.46
N ALA A 12 -25.39 8.25 -30.91
CA ALA A 12 -24.00 7.84 -30.71
C ALA A 12 -23.66 7.98 -29.21
N GLY A 13 -23.60 6.86 -28.49
CA GLY A 13 -23.17 6.83 -27.10
C GLY A 13 -21.73 7.32 -26.97
N SER A 14 -21.54 8.51 -26.40
CA SER A 14 -20.21 9.02 -26.06
C SER A 14 -19.61 8.15 -24.97
N PRO A 15 -18.35 7.67 -25.08
CA PRO A 15 -17.67 7.08 -23.93
C PRO A 15 -17.57 8.16 -22.84
N GLY A 16 -18.26 7.94 -21.73
CA GLY A 16 -18.17 8.82 -20.57
C GLY A 16 -16.74 8.86 -20.02
N PRO A 17 -16.37 9.91 -19.26
CA PRO A 17 -15.08 9.96 -18.58
C PRO A 17 -14.92 8.71 -17.71
N ALA A 18 -13.79 8.01 -17.87
CA ALA A 18 -13.44 6.90 -17.00
C ALA A 18 -13.41 7.38 -15.55
N SER A 19 -14.17 6.73 -14.67
CA SER A 19 -14.07 6.96 -13.23
C SER A 19 -12.62 6.76 -12.78
N PRO A 20 -12.05 7.64 -11.93
CA PRO A 20 -10.74 7.41 -11.35
C PRO A 20 -10.77 6.07 -10.62
N VAL A 21 -9.73 5.26 -10.84
CA VAL A 21 -9.51 4.00 -10.11
C VAL A 21 -9.56 4.32 -8.61
N GLU A 22 -10.53 3.76 -7.90
CA GLU A 22 -10.59 3.86 -6.45
C GLU A 22 -9.27 3.40 -5.83
N PRO A 23 -8.84 4.04 -4.73
CA PRO A 23 -7.47 3.98 -4.25
C PRO A 23 -7.06 2.53 -4.04
N ALA A 24 -5.79 2.21 -4.34
CA ALA A 24 -5.15 0.99 -3.85
C ALA A 24 -5.67 0.70 -2.44
N ALA A 25 -6.29 -0.48 -2.24
CA ALA A 25 -6.91 -0.88 -0.98
C ALA A 25 -5.96 -0.46 0.12
N ARG A 26 -6.45 0.39 1.05
CA ARG A 26 -5.61 1.18 1.96
C ARG A 26 -4.54 0.28 2.57
N VAL A 27 -3.34 0.33 1.97
CA VAL A 27 -2.17 -0.42 2.43
C VAL A 27 -1.64 0.18 3.73
N GLU A 28 -2.14 1.36 4.10
CA GLU A 28 -2.00 1.99 5.41
C GLU A 28 -2.78 1.20 6.47
N GLY A 29 -2.10 0.85 7.56
CA GLY A 29 -2.67 0.05 8.64
C GLY A 29 -1.59 -0.49 9.57
N VAL A 30 -2.01 -1.30 10.54
CA VAL A 30 -1.09 -2.07 11.40
C VAL A 30 -1.11 -3.52 10.94
N TRP A 31 0.06 -4.00 10.54
CA TRP A 31 0.25 -5.31 9.92
C TRP A 31 1.06 -6.19 10.84
N HIS A 32 0.55 -7.38 11.12
CA HIS A 32 1.22 -8.36 11.97
C HIS A 32 1.90 -9.39 11.09
N ASN A 33 3.13 -9.78 11.44
CA ASN A 33 3.77 -10.91 10.79
C ASN A 33 3.04 -12.23 11.17
N PRO A 34 3.22 -13.33 10.41
CA PRO A 34 2.50 -14.58 10.66
C PRO A 34 2.68 -15.16 12.07
N LYS A 35 3.86 -14.95 12.68
CA LYS A 35 4.15 -15.36 14.06
C LYS A 35 3.59 -14.42 15.12
N ASN A 36 3.02 -13.28 14.73
CA ASN A 36 2.54 -12.22 15.59
C ASN A 36 3.62 -11.59 16.53
N SER A 37 4.89 -11.87 16.28
CA SER A 37 6.02 -11.35 17.06
C SER A 37 6.33 -9.87 16.77
N VAL A 38 5.97 -9.38 15.58
CA VAL A 38 6.22 -7.99 15.16
C VAL A 38 4.97 -7.41 14.51
N ALA A 39 4.68 -6.14 14.80
CA ALA A 39 3.73 -5.35 14.02
C ALA A 39 4.35 -4.09 13.44
N VAL A 40 4.02 -3.84 12.18
CA VAL A 40 4.47 -2.68 11.39
C VAL A 40 3.27 -1.80 11.11
N LYS A 41 3.36 -0.52 11.46
CA LYS A 41 2.40 0.48 11.02
C LYS A 41 2.90 1.06 9.70
N THR A 42 2.10 0.95 8.65
CA THR A 42 2.34 1.62 7.37
C THR A 42 1.65 2.97 7.33
N GLY A 43 2.26 3.92 6.62
CA GLY A 43 1.72 5.26 6.45
C GLY A 43 2.52 6.07 5.45
N SER A 44 1.98 7.23 5.08
CA SER A 44 2.66 8.16 4.19
C SER A 44 3.94 8.74 4.83
N CYS A 45 4.98 8.88 4.01
CA CYS A 45 6.25 9.53 4.33
C CYS A 45 6.64 10.42 3.15
N GLY A 46 5.88 11.50 2.94
CA GLY A 46 5.93 12.28 1.70
C GLY A 46 5.04 11.67 0.62
N ASP A 47 5.55 11.56 -0.61
CA ASP A 47 4.88 10.93 -1.76
C ASP A 47 5.18 9.41 -1.85
N LYS A 48 5.47 8.79 -0.70
CA LYS A 48 5.81 7.38 -0.53
C LYS A 48 5.00 6.74 0.57
N LEU A 49 4.98 5.42 0.56
CA LEU A 49 4.61 4.61 1.71
C LEU A 49 5.87 4.16 2.45
N CYS A 50 5.82 4.27 3.77
CA CYS A 50 6.82 3.70 4.68
C CYS A 50 6.14 2.80 5.71
N GLY A 51 6.94 2.05 6.46
CA GLY A 51 6.45 1.16 7.52
C GLY A 51 7.43 1.12 8.69
N TRP A 52 6.91 1.33 9.90
CA TRP A 52 7.69 1.36 11.13
C TRP A 52 7.22 0.30 12.11
N VAL A 53 8.15 -0.32 12.83
CA VAL A 53 7.81 -1.26 13.89
C VAL A 53 7.12 -0.51 15.04
N VAL A 54 5.90 -0.92 15.37
CA VAL A 54 5.12 -0.35 16.50
C VAL A 54 4.99 -1.31 17.68
N ARG A 55 5.30 -2.60 17.46
CA ARG A 55 5.38 -3.62 18.50
C ARG A 55 6.38 -4.67 18.07
N ALA A 56 7.15 -5.17 19.03
CA ALA A 56 7.92 -6.38 18.91
C ALA A 56 7.88 -7.12 20.26
N ASP A 57 7.85 -8.44 20.24
CA ASP A 57 8.05 -9.24 21.46
C ASP A 57 9.52 -9.23 21.91
N ALA A 58 9.83 -9.98 22.97
CA ALA A 58 11.16 -10.01 23.56
C ALA A 58 12.19 -10.71 22.65
N GLU A 59 11.79 -11.77 21.96
CA GLU A 59 12.65 -12.56 21.06
C GLU A 59 13.03 -11.73 19.83
N ALA A 60 12.06 -11.13 19.14
CA ALA A 60 12.33 -10.29 17.98
C ALA A 60 13.21 -9.07 18.32
N GLN A 61 13.06 -8.50 19.52
CA GLN A 61 13.94 -7.43 19.99
C GLN A 61 15.36 -7.91 20.29
N ALA A 62 15.54 -9.15 20.75
CA ALA A 62 16.85 -9.73 20.99
C ALA A 62 17.56 -10.02 19.66
N ASP A 63 16.88 -10.72 18.73
CA ASP A 63 17.42 -11.04 17.40
C ASP A 63 17.84 -9.78 16.64
N ALA A 64 17.02 -8.72 16.70
CA ALA A 64 17.36 -7.44 16.09
C ALA A 64 18.60 -6.80 16.72
N ARG A 65 18.81 -6.92 18.04
CA ARG A 65 20.03 -6.39 18.70
C ARG A 65 21.25 -7.17 18.28
N ASP A 66 21.15 -8.50 18.23
CA ASP A 66 22.23 -9.40 17.80
C ASP A 66 22.59 -9.15 16.33
N GLY A 67 21.60 -8.80 15.50
CA GLY A 67 21.77 -8.35 14.12
C GLY A 67 22.15 -6.87 13.95
N GLY A 68 22.55 -6.16 15.01
CA GLY A 68 23.07 -4.80 14.91
C GLY A 68 22.03 -3.67 14.90
N THR A 69 20.78 -3.96 15.25
CA THR A 69 19.68 -3.00 15.43
C THR A 69 19.29 -2.87 16.92
N PRO A 70 19.95 -1.99 17.72
CA PRO A 70 19.73 -1.90 19.17
C PRO A 70 18.30 -1.54 19.59
N LYS A 71 17.56 -0.83 18.72
CA LYS A 71 16.20 -0.34 18.98
C LYS A 71 15.26 -0.73 17.84
N LEU A 72 14.68 -1.92 17.92
CA LEU A 72 13.75 -2.41 16.89
C LEU A 72 12.46 -1.57 16.80
N ILE A 73 11.80 -1.28 17.92
CA ILE A 73 10.58 -0.45 17.92
C ILE A 73 10.93 0.96 17.44
N GLY A 74 10.17 1.46 16.46
CA GLY A 74 10.41 2.72 15.77
C GLY A 74 11.29 2.61 14.53
N THR A 75 11.98 1.49 14.32
CA THR A 75 12.79 1.28 13.11
C THR A 75 11.91 1.20 11.87
N ALA A 76 12.32 1.90 10.81
CA ALA A 76 11.66 1.83 9.51
C ALA A 76 12.07 0.55 8.77
N LEU A 77 11.13 -0.39 8.61
CA LEU A 77 11.35 -1.62 7.84
C LEU A 77 11.07 -1.42 6.36
N LEU A 78 10.00 -0.68 6.03
CA LEU A 78 9.59 -0.44 4.65
C LEU A 78 9.95 0.99 4.27
N ARG A 79 10.69 1.16 3.17
CA ARG A 79 11.14 2.47 2.66
C ARG A 79 10.83 2.61 1.18
N GLU A 80 10.50 3.83 0.76
CA GLU A 80 10.36 4.18 -0.66
C GLU A 80 9.28 3.41 -1.44
N TYR A 81 8.29 2.83 -0.74
CA TYR A 81 7.27 2.04 -1.41
C TYR A 81 6.39 2.94 -2.31
N ARG A 82 6.22 2.50 -3.55
CA ARG A 82 5.35 3.12 -4.58
C ARG A 82 4.42 2.08 -5.20
N PRO A 83 3.24 2.46 -5.68
CA PRO A 83 2.41 1.58 -6.48
C PRO A 83 3.16 1.11 -7.73
N SER A 84 3.18 -0.21 -7.97
CA SER A 84 3.87 -0.83 -9.11
C SER A 84 2.95 -1.70 -9.97
N GLY A 85 1.64 -1.64 -9.71
CA GLY A 85 0.60 -2.33 -10.48
C GLY A 85 -0.69 -2.45 -9.68
N ARG A 86 -1.69 -3.11 -10.27
CA ARG A 86 -2.95 -3.40 -9.58
C ARG A 86 -2.67 -4.24 -8.32
N TRP A 87 -2.97 -3.67 -7.15
CA TRP A 87 -2.70 -4.26 -5.82
C TRP A 87 -1.23 -4.56 -5.53
N LYS A 88 -0.29 -3.90 -6.21
CA LYS A 88 1.16 -4.13 -6.03
C LYS A 88 1.87 -2.87 -5.59
N TRP A 89 2.79 -3.04 -4.67
CA TRP A 89 3.71 -2.02 -4.21
C TRP A 89 5.14 -2.55 -4.23
N SER A 90 6.08 -1.69 -4.55
CA SER A 90 7.50 -2.02 -4.60
C SER A 90 8.32 -0.93 -3.93
N GLY A 91 9.34 -1.33 -3.18
CA GLY A 91 10.21 -0.46 -2.41
C GLY A 91 11.38 -1.27 -1.83
N GLN A 92 11.97 -0.76 -0.75
CA GLN A 92 13.10 -1.40 -0.07
C GLN A 92 12.67 -1.89 1.30
N ILE A 93 13.14 -3.08 1.67
CA ILE A 93 12.95 -3.64 3.00
C ILE A 93 14.30 -3.69 3.74
N PHE A 94 14.30 -3.25 4.99
CA PHE A 94 15.38 -3.47 5.93
C PHE A 94 15.08 -4.70 6.78
N VAL A 95 16.07 -5.58 6.97
CA VAL A 95 15.94 -6.84 7.70
C VAL A 95 16.84 -6.77 8.95
N PRO A 96 16.27 -6.53 10.15
CA PRO A 96 17.02 -6.10 11.34
C PRO A 96 17.95 -7.15 11.98
N ASP A 97 17.82 -8.41 11.61
CA ASP A 97 18.51 -9.59 12.15
C ASP A 97 19.68 -10.07 11.27
N MET A 98 19.97 -9.38 10.16
CA MET A 98 21.01 -9.75 9.18
C MET A 98 22.11 -8.68 9.03
N GLY A 99 22.56 -8.08 10.13
CA GLY A 99 23.60 -7.04 10.15
C GLY A 99 24.86 -7.33 9.35
#